data_AF-A0A924NUH7-F1
#
_entry.id   AF-A0A924NUH7-F1
#
_cell.length_a   1.000
_cell.length_b   1.000
_cell.length_c   1.000
_cell.angle_alpha   90.00
_cell.angle_beta   90.00
_cell.angle_gamma   90.00
#
_symmetry.space_group_name_H-M   'P 1'
#
loop_
_entity.id
_entity.type
_entity.pdbx_description
1 polymer ?
#
loop_
_entity_poly.entity_id
_entity_poly.type
_entity_poly.pdbx_seq_one_letter_code
_entity_poly.pdbx_strand_id
1 'polypeptide(L)' 'MASPGKKSYPLRIDPVLWDELQRLAARDLRSVNAEIEFLLREGLARRGVKLAEHKGNATGVGDESEQWPEG' A
#
# COMPACT_ATOMS: atom_id res chain seq x y z
N MET A 1 1.87 4.10 11.06
CA MET A 1 0.70 3.23 11.26
C MET A 1 0.36 2.54 9.95
N ALA A 2 0.26 1.21 9.93
CA ALA A 2 -0.23 0.50 8.74
C ALA A 2 -1.69 0.92 8.49
N SER A 3 -2.04 1.29 7.25
CA SER A 3 -3.43 1.62 6.93
C SER A 3 -4.30 0.39 7.19
N PRO A 4 -5.43 0.51 7.92
CA PRO A 4 -6.34 -0.60 8.14
C PRO A 4 -6.71 -1.26 6.81
N GLY A 5 -6.70 -2.60 6.77
CA GLY A 5 -7.03 -3.37 5.57
C GLY A 5 -5.89 -3.53 4.54
N LYS A 6 -4.68 -3.00 4.78
CA LYS A 6 -3.52 -3.23 3.91
C LYS A 6 -2.59 -4.30 4.50
N LYS A 7 -2.28 -5.32 3.70
CA LYS A 7 -1.28 -6.34 4.07
C LYS A 7 0.13 -5.77 3.87
N SER A 8 0.92 -5.72 4.95
CA SER A 8 2.36 -5.44 4.85
C SER A 8 3.11 -6.72 4.48
N TYR A 9 4.00 -6.64 3.50
CA TYR A 9 4.81 -7.77 3.04
C TYR A 9 6.24 -7.31 2.74
N PRO A 10 7.28 -7.98 3.28
CA PRO A 10 8.66 -7.65 2.95
C PRO A 10 8.96 -8.03 1.49
N LEU A 11 9.17 -7.02 0.65
CA LEU A 11 9.50 -7.20 -0.77
C LEU A 11 11.02 -7.12 -0.95
N ARG A 12 11.61 -8.15 -1.56
CA ARG A 12 13.00 -8.06 -2.06
C ARG A 12 12.95 -7.45 -3.45
N ILE A 13 13.54 -6.27 -3.60
CA ILE A 13 13.55 -5.52 -4.85
C ILE A 13 14.98 -5.14 -5.22
N ASP A 14 15.28 -5.14 -6.51
CA ASP A 14 16.53 -4.60 -7.02
C ASP A 14 16.62 -3.08 -6.73
N PRO A 15 17.76 -2.57 -6.25
CA PRO A 15 17.90 -1.14 -5.90
C PRO A 15 17.75 -0.21 -7.11
N VAL A 16 18.18 -0.61 -8.30
CA VAL A 16 18.01 0.20 -9.52
C VAL A 16 16.54 0.28 -9.90
N LEU A 17 15.80 -0.83 -9.78
CA LEU A 17 14.35 -0.82 -9.99
C LEU A 17 13.64 0.05 -8.96
N TRP A 18 14.08 0.02 -7.70
CA TRP A 18 13.53 0.88 -6.65
C TRP A 18 13.68 2.36 -6.98
N ASP A 19 14.84 2.79 -7.49
CA ASP A 19 15.08 4.18 -7.87
C ASP A 19 14.14 4.65 -8.99
N GLU A 20 13.89 3.81 -9.99
CA GLU A 20 12.94 4.16 -11.06
C GLU A 20 11.50 4.23 -10.55
N LEU A 21 11.10 3.33 -9.63
CA LEU A 21 9.79 3.40 -8.98
C LEU A 21 9.62 4.68 -8.15
N GLN A 22 10.68 5.13 -7.46
CA GLN A 22 10.66 6.39 -6.72
C GLN A 22 10.47 7.59 -7.66
N ARG A 23 11.19 7.65 -8.78
CA ARG A 23 11.04 8.73 -9.77
C ARG A 23 9.65 8.73 -10.40
N LEU A 24 9.13 7.56 -10.74
CA LEU A 24 7.79 7.41 -11.31
C LEU A 24 6.72 7.88 -10.33
N ALA A 25 6.80 7.43 -9.08
CA ALA A 25 5.87 7.84 -8.02
C ALA A 25 5.90 9.36 -7.78
N ALA A 26 7.09 9.97 -7.81
CA ALA A 26 7.26 11.41 -7.67
C ALA A 26 6.61 12.18 -8.83
N ARG A 27 6.78 11.70 -10.07
CA ARG A 27 6.14 12.29 -11.26
C ARG A 27 4.62 12.24 -11.18
N ASP A 28 4.09 11.14 -10.66
CA ASP A 28 2.66 10.88 -10.55
C ASP A 28 2.04 11.41 -9.23
N LEU A 29 2.82 12.17 -8.44
CA LEU A 29 2.41 12.78 -7.17
C LEU A 29 1.80 11.78 -6.17
N ARG A 30 2.39 10.58 -6.08
CA ARG A 30 1.93 9.52 -5.19
C ARG A 30 3.06 8.93 -4.35
N SER A 31 2.69 8.24 -3.27
CA SER A 31 3.64 7.42 -2.52
C SER A 31 4.16 6.26 -3.38
N VAL A 32 5.39 5.82 -3.13
CA VAL A 32 5.98 4.65 -3.82
C VAL A 32 5.12 3.39 -3.65
N ASN A 33 4.52 3.18 -2.48
CA ASN A 33 3.62 2.06 -2.25
C ASN A 33 2.35 2.13 -3.12
N ALA A 34 1.81 3.33 -3.32
CA ALA A 34 0.66 3.53 -4.20
C ALA A 34 1.01 3.33 -5.68
N GLU A 35 2.24 3.69 -6.08
CA GLU A 35 2.77 3.40 -7.42
C GLU A 35 2.93 1.90 -7.65
N ILE A 36 3.54 1.19 -6.72
CA ILE A 36 3.67 -0.27 -6.78
C ILE A 36 2.29 -0.93 -6.88
N GLU A 37 1.33 -0.51 -6.06
CA GLU A 37 -0.03 -1.05 -6.13
C GLU A 37 -0.68 -0.80 -7.50
N PHE A 38 -0.54 0.41 -8.04
CA PHE A 38 -1.04 0.77 -9.36
C PHE A 38 -0.44 -0.12 -10.46
N LEU A 39 0.88 -0.23 -10.52
CA LEU A 39 1.59 -1.06 -11.50
C LEU A 39 1.24 -2.54 -11.39
N LEU A 40 1.06 -3.06 -10.18
CA LEU A 40 0.64 -4.45 -9.96
C LEU A 40 -0.79 -4.68 -10.50
N ARG A 41 -1.72 -3.76 -10.21
CA ARG A 41 -3.10 -3.83 -10.74
C ARG A 41 -3.11 -3.78 -12.27
N GLU A 42 -2.33 -2.88 -12.85
CA GLU A 42 -2.18 -2.76 -14.30
C GLU A 42 -1.59 -4.04 -14.91
N GLY A 43 -0.53 -4.58 -14.32
CA GLY A 43 0.11 -5.83 -14.76
C GLY A 43 -0.82 -7.04 -14.72
N LEU A 44 -1.67 -7.13 -13.69
CA LEU A 44 -2.71 -8.16 -13.58
C LEU A 44 -3.81 -7.98 -14.63
N ALA A 45 -4.29 -6.75 -14.82
CA ALA A 45 -5.32 -6.43 -15.81
C ALA A 45 -4.86 -6.78 -17.24
N ARG A 46 -3.60 -6.48 -17.58
CA ARG A 46 -2.99 -6.86 -18.87
C ARG A 46 -2.93 -8.36 -19.11
N ARG A 47 -2.95 -9.16 -18.03
CA ARG A 47 -3.01 -10.63 -18.08
C ARG A 47 -4.45 -11.18 -18.05
N GLY A 48 -5.45 -10.30 -18.07
CA GLY A 48 -6.86 -10.68 -17.98
C GLY A 48 -7.34 -11.04 -16.57
N VAL A 49 -6.53 -10.78 -15.53
CA VAL A 49 -6.91 -11.07 -14.14
C VAL A 49 -7.76 -9.94 -13.59
N LYS A 50 -9.03 -10.24 -13.29
CA LYS A 50 -9.96 -9.30 -12.63
C LYS A 50 -9.83 -9.42 -11.11
N LEU A 51 -9.57 -8.30 -10.45
CA LEU A 51 -9.55 -8.24 -8.99
C LEU A 51 -10.99 -8.16 -8.46
N ALA A 52 -11.32 -9.01 -7.49
CA ALA A 52 -12.56 -8.88 -6.74
C ALA A 52 -12.52 -7.62 -5.86
N GLU A 53 -13.67 -6.97 -5.67
CA GLU A 53 -13.78 -5.87 -4.71
C GLU A 53 -13.47 -6.38 -3.31
N HIS A 54 -12.54 -5.71 -2.62
CA HIS A 54 -12.34 -5.97 -1.21
C HIS A 54 -13.52 -5.33 -0.48
N LYS A 55 -14.44 -6.13 0.09
CA LYS A 55 -15.49 -5.62 0.97
C LYS A 55 -14.80 -4.87 2.12
N GLY A 56 -14.83 -3.54 2.03
CA GLY A 56 -14.15 -2.67 2.97
C GLY A 56 -14.61 -2.94 4.39
N ASN A 57 -13.65 -3.09 5.29
CA ASN A 57 -13.85 -2.92 6.72
C ASN A 57 -14.25 -1.45 6.98
N ALA A 58 -15.55 -1.20 6.93
CA ALA A 58 -16.15 0.00 7.48
C ALA A 58 -16.04 -0.04 9.01
N THR A 59 -14.87 0.32 9.57
CA THR A 59 -14.72 0.81 10.95
C THR A 59 -13.31 1.35 11.15
N GLY A 60 -13.20 2.68 11.14
CA GLY A 60 -12.03 3.43 11.57
C GLY A 60 -12.47 4.67 12.32
N VAL A 61 -13.40 4.50 13.27
CA VAL A 61 -13.73 5.47 14.32
C VAL A 61 -13.79 4.68 15.63
N GLY A 62 -13.01 5.10 16.62
CA GLY A 62 -12.85 4.50 17.95
C GLY A 62 -11.46 3.87 18.12
N ASP A 63 -10.61 4.20 19.09
CA ASP A 63 -10.82 4.94 20.33
C ASP A 63 -9.44 5.40 20.83
N GLU A 64 -9.32 6.68 21.19
CA GLU A 64 -8.18 7.24 21.91
C GLU A 64 -8.32 6.91 23.39
N SER A 65 -7.91 5.72 23.83
CA SER A 65 -7.76 5.45 25.26
C SER A 65 -6.94 4.19 25.55
N GLU A 66 -5.62 4.33 25.55
CA GLU A 66 -4.79 3.49 26.41
C GLU A 66 -3.59 4.32 26.89
N GLN A 67 -3.85 5.07 27.96
CA GLN A 67 -2.84 5.74 28.79
C GLN A 67 -1.92 4.65 29.36
N TRP A 68 -0.66 4.62 28.93
CA TRP A 68 0.34 3.72 29.54
C TRP A 68 0.70 4.23 30.94
N PRO A 69 0.68 3.40 32.01
CA PRO A 69 1.15 3.85 33.31
C PRO A 69 2.69 3.86 33.30
N GLU A 70 3.28 5.04 33.54
CA GLU A 70 4.68 5.12 33.94
C GLU A 70 4.81 4.59 35.38
N GLY A 71 5.84 3.79 35.62
CA GLY A 71 6.21 3.28 36.94
C GLY A 71 6.80 4.37 37.85
#